data_AF-A0A2I1NAM8-F1
#
_entry.id   AF-A0A2I1NAM8-F1
#
_cell.length_a   1.000
_cell.length_b   1.000
_cell.length_c   1.000
_cell.angle_alpha   90.00
_cell.angle_beta   90.00
_cell.angle_gamma   90.00
#
_symmetry.space_group_name_H-M   'P 1'
#
loop_
_entity.id
_entity.type
_entity.pdbx_description
1 polymer ?
#
loop_
_entity_poly.entity_id
_entity_poly.type
_entity_poly.pdbx_seq_one_letter_code
_entity_poly.pdbx_strand_id
1 'polypeptide(L)'
;MLIYDIQNYVPQNTVYMLNEEIKSLDDKQKEQILMYKFKNPTICLILSIFLGIFGVDRFYLEDFLIGGIKAGLMCMLTFFGAISEEIGENDVLDIIIGFIFIAMIVFWFIDIFLCFIRCKDKNYQKIMEILNYLKRK
;
A
#
# COMPACT_ATOMS: atom_id res chain seq x y z
N MET A 1 25.21 -10.02 -3.51
CA MET A 1 24.11 -10.90 -3.96
C MET A 1 22.80 -10.46 -3.31
N LEU A 2 22.68 -10.53 -1.98
CA LEU A 2 21.48 -10.13 -1.22
C LEU A 2 20.83 -8.79 -1.64
N ILE A 3 21.60 -7.72 -1.76
CA ILE A 3 21.04 -6.40 -2.11
C ILE A 3 20.34 -6.39 -3.48
N TYR A 4 20.82 -7.20 -4.43
CA TYR A 4 20.25 -7.27 -5.78
C TYR A 4 18.85 -7.89 -5.76
N ASP A 5 18.61 -8.83 -4.84
CA ASP A 5 17.33 -9.52 -4.71
C ASP A 5 16.26 -8.63 -4.05
N ILE A 6 16.68 -7.73 -3.15
CA ILE A 6 15.76 -6.90 -2.34
C ILE A 6 15.63 -5.45 -2.83
N GLN A 7 16.53 -4.95 -3.70
CA GLN A 7 16.52 -3.54 -4.15
C GLN A 7 15.18 -3.08 -4.76
N ASN A 8 14.46 -3.99 -5.42
CA ASN A 8 13.16 -3.68 -6.03
C ASN A 8 12.01 -3.59 -5.01
N TYR A 9 12.22 -4.14 -3.81
CA TYR A 9 11.26 -4.19 -2.72
C TYR A 9 11.35 -2.98 -1.79
N VAL A 10 12.39 -2.15 -1.91
CA VAL A 10 12.66 -0.99 -1.03
C VAL A 10 12.71 0.33 -1.83
N PRO A 11 12.68 1.49 -1.14
CA PRO A 11 12.87 2.78 -1.78
C PRO A 11 14.27 2.91 -2.37
N GLN A 12 14.39 3.41 -3.60
CA GLN A 12 15.69 3.47 -4.29
C GLN A 12 16.72 4.35 -3.58
N ASN A 13 16.25 5.40 -2.89
CA ASN A 13 17.10 6.29 -2.10
C ASN A 13 17.70 5.63 -0.85
N THR A 14 17.24 4.45 -0.43
CA THR A 14 17.78 3.74 0.74
C THR A 14 18.72 2.59 0.38
N VAL A 15 18.79 2.19 -0.89
CA VAL A 15 19.57 1.03 -1.37
C VAL A 15 21.06 1.16 -1.02
N TYR A 16 21.64 2.35 -1.19
CA TYR A 16 23.05 2.59 -0.85
C TYR A 16 23.34 2.34 0.63
N MET A 17 22.53 2.94 1.51
CA MET A 17 22.66 2.76 2.97
C MET A 17 22.48 1.30 3.36
N LEU A 18 21.46 0.64 2.81
CA LEU A 18 21.17 -0.76 3.08
C LEU A 18 22.31 -1.70 2.64
N ASN A 19 22.98 -1.37 1.52
CA ASN A 19 24.11 -2.14 1.03
C ASN A 19 25.31 -2.07 1.99
N GLU A 20 25.62 -0.89 2.52
CA GLU A 20 26.69 -0.74 3.51
C GLU A 20 26.37 -1.52 4.80
N GLU A 21 25.12 -1.45 5.26
CA GLU A 21 24.63 -2.20 6.42
C GLU A 21 24.73 -3.72 6.22
N ILE A 22 24.27 -4.22 5.07
CA ILE A 22 24.30 -5.65 4.74
C ILE A 22 25.73 -6.19 4.57
N LYS A 23 26.67 -5.38 4.08
CA LYS A 23 28.09 -5.78 3.97
C LYS A 23 28.73 -6.03 5.32
N SER A 24 28.25 -5.36 6.38
CA SER A 24 28.79 -5.53 7.73
C SER A 24 28.33 -6.82 8.42
N LEU A 25 27.38 -7.55 7.81
CA LEU A 25 26.82 -8.78 8.35
C LEU A 25 27.57 -10.05 7.92
N ASP A 26 27.56 -11.03 8.82
CA ASP A 26 27.99 -12.40 8.54
C ASP A 26 26.97 -13.14 7.64
N ASP A 27 27.40 -14.22 6.99
CA ASP A 27 26.54 -14.93 6.03
C ASP A 27 25.29 -15.55 6.68
N LYS A 28 25.39 -16.01 7.93
CA LYS A 28 24.23 -16.48 8.71
C LYS A 28 23.21 -15.36 8.98
N GLN A 29 23.68 -14.12 9.17
CA GLN A 29 22.83 -12.96 9.42
C GLN A 29 22.14 -12.53 8.12
N LYS A 30 22.85 -12.58 6.98
CA LYS A 30 22.28 -12.33 5.65
C LYS A 30 21.17 -13.34 5.31
N GLU A 31 21.34 -14.60 5.67
CA GLU A 31 20.33 -15.65 5.46
C GLU A 31 19.03 -15.34 6.22
N GLN A 32 19.12 -14.82 7.45
CA GLN A 32 17.94 -14.43 8.24
C GLN A 32 17.13 -13.31 7.59
N ILE A 33 17.78 -12.37 6.87
CA ILE A 33 17.09 -11.33 6.10
C ILE A 33 16.34 -11.95 4.91
N LEU A 34 16.95 -12.92 4.22
CA LEU A 34 16.33 -13.62 3.09
C LEU A 34 15.15 -14.51 3.48
N MET A 35 15.12 -14.99 4.72
CA MET A 35 13.99 -15.77 5.23
C MET A 35 12.72 -14.93 5.38
N TYR A 36 12.84 -13.60 5.46
CA TYR A 36 11.68 -12.71 5.52
C TYR A 36 11.00 -12.58 4.15
N LYS A 37 9.69 -12.84 4.11
CA LYS A 37 8.88 -12.69 2.89
C LYS A 37 8.47 -11.23 2.70
N PHE A 38 9.27 -10.48 1.93
CA PHE A 38 8.94 -9.11 1.55
C PHE A 38 7.64 -9.03 0.74
N LYS A 39 6.85 -7.99 0.99
CA LYS A 39 5.66 -7.69 0.21
C LYS A 39 6.08 -7.17 -1.16
N ASN A 40 5.55 -7.72 -2.23
CA ASN A 40 5.93 -7.36 -3.59
C ASN A 40 5.23 -6.05 -4.02
N PRO A 41 5.98 -4.96 -4.31
CA PRO A 41 5.37 -3.68 -4.70
C PRO A 41 4.57 -3.75 -6.01
N THR A 42 4.95 -4.63 -6.94
CA THR A 42 4.21 -4.84 -8.18
C THR A 42 2.87 -5.53 -7.92
N ILE A 43 2.83 -6.53 -7.02
CA ILE A 43 1.55 -7.13 -6.58
C ILE A 43 0.68 -6.07 -5.89
N CYS A 44 1.28 -5.26 -5.02
CA CYS A 44 0.57 -4.15 -4.37
C CYS A 44 -0.03 -3.17 -5.39
N LEU A 45 0.72 -2.82 -6.44
CA LEU A 45 0.26 -1.96 -7.52
C LEU A 45 -0.90 -2.59 -8.30
N ILE A 46 -0.78 -3.86 -8.67
CA ILE A 46 -1.83 -4.62 -9.36
C ILE A 46 -3.11 -4.64 -8.51
N LEU A 47 -3.00 -4.93 -7.22
CA LEU A 47 -4.14 -4.89 -6.30
C LEU A 47 -4.74 -3.49 -6.18
N SER A 48 -3.91 -2.44 -6.19
CA SER A 48 -4.38 -1.05 -6.13
C SER A 48 -5.17 -0.66 -7.38
N ILE A 49 -4.73 -1.11 -8.56
CA ILE A 49 -5.37 -0.82 -9.86
C ILE A 49 -6.70 -1.57 -10.02
N PHE A 50 -6.77 -2.85 -9.64
CA PHE A 50 -7.99 -3.63 -9.87
C PHE A 50 -8.96 -3.61 -8.69
N LEU A 51 -8.43 -3.54 -7.46
CA LEU A 51 -9.19 -3.73 -6.23
C LEU A 51 -8.95 -2.63 -5.18
N GLY A 52 -8.26 -1.55 -5.54
CA GLY A 52 -7.87 -0.50 -4.60
C GLY A 52 -9.05 0.35 -4.11
N ILE A 53 -10.13 0.43 -4.88
CA ILE A 53 -11.39 1.08 -4.48
C ILE A 53 -12.03 0.32 -3.30
N PHE A 54 -11.90 -1.01 -3.29
CA PHE A 54 -12.35 -1.86 -2.18
C PHE A 54 -11.32 -1.95 -1.03
N GLY A 55 -10.17 -1.29 -1.14
CA GLY A 55 -9.13 -1.29 -0.12
C GLY A 55 -8.32 -2.59 -0.01
N VAL A 56 -8.37 -3.48 -1.01
CA VAL A 56 -7.65 -4.77 -0.99
C VAL A 56 -6.13 -4.59 -0.98
N ASP A 57 -5.64 -3.53 -1.62
CA ASP A 57 -4.25 -3.09 -1.56
C ASP A 57 -3.80 -2.81 -0.11
N ARG A 58 -4.68 -2.22 0.72
CA ARG A 58 -4.39 -1.95 2.13
C ARG A 58 -4.41 -3.21 2.97
N PHE A 59 -5.31 -4.16 2.68
CA PHE A 59 -5.28 -5.47 3.33
C PHE A 59 -4.02 -6.26 3.01
N TYR A 60 -3.50 -6.16 1.77
CA TYR A 60 -2.21 -6.77 1.41
C TYR A 60 -1.04 -6.22 2.23
N LEU A 61 -1.06 -4.92 2.49
CA LEU A 61 -0.09 -4.22 3.34
C LEU A 61 -0.36 -4.39 4.85
N GLU A 62 -1.38 -5.14 5.26
CA GLU A 62 -1.81 -5.33 6.65
C GLU A 62 -2.31 -4.02 7.32
N ASP A 63 -2.70 -3.03 6.53
CA ASP A 63 -3.38 -1.80 6.98
C ASP A 63 -4.90 -1.99 7.00
N PHE A 64 -5.37 -2.92 7.84
CA PHE A 64 -6.78 -3.34 7.88
C PHE A 64 -7.76 -2.21 8.13
N LEU A 65 -7.39 -1.25 8.99
CA LEU A 65 -8.25 -0.10 9.29
C LEU A 65 -8.51 0.77 8.05
N ILE A 66 -7.46 1.11 7.30
CA ILE A 66 -7.56 1.93 6.10
C ILE A 66 -8.29 1.17 4.99
N GLY A 67 -8.01 -0.14 4.86
CA GLY A 67 -8.73 -1.01 3.93
C GLY A 67 -10.23 -1.05 4.21
N GLY A 68 -10.61 -1.22 5.48
CA GLY A 68 -12.00 -1.22 5.92
C GLY A 68 -12.70 0.12 5.68
N ILE A 69 -12.02 1.24 5.94
CA ILE A 69 -12.56 2.59 5.67
C ILE A 69 -12.84 2.78 4.18
N LYS A 70 -11.92 2.38 3.29
CA LYS A 70 -12.12 2.47 1.83
C LYS A 70 -13.33 1.65 1.39
N ALA A 71 -13.40 0.39 1.82
CA ALA A 71 -14.51 -0.50 1.48
C ALA A 71 -15.85 0.06 1.97
N GLY A 72 -15.90 0.52 3.22
CA GLY A 72 -17.10 1.11 3.82
C GLY A 72 -17.55 2.38 3.10
N LEU A 73 -16.63 3.29 2.78
CA LEU A 73 -16.93 4.53 2.07
C LEU A 73 -17.51 4.25 0.67
N MET A 74 -16.94 3.28 -0.05
CA MET A 74 -17.44 2.87 -1.35
C MET A 74 -18.87 2.32 -1.26
N CYS A 75 -19.12 1.38 -0.34
CA CYS A 75 -20.45 0.80 -0.14
C CYS A 75 -21.49 1.87 0.23
N MET A 76 -21.14 2.78 1.15
CA MET A 76 -22.01 3.87 1.57
C MET A 76 -22.35 4.78 0.39
N LEU A 77 -21.37 5.20 -0.41
CA LEU A 77 -21.62 6.06 -1.55
C LEU A 77 -22.55 5.41 -2.59
N THR A 78 -22.32 4.13 -2.92
CA THR A 78 -23.21 3.40 -3.84
C THR A 78 -24.61 3.22 -3.27
N PHE A 79 -24.73 3.00 -1.97
CA PHE A 79 -26.03 2.82 -1.31
C PHE A 79 -26.83 4.13 -1.28
N PHE A 80 -26.19 5.25 -0.95
CA PHE A 80 -26.81 6.57 -0.97
C PHE A 80 -27.23 6.99 -2.38
N GLY A 81 -26.39 6.73 -3.39
CA GLY A 81 -26.74 7.01 -4.80
C GLY A 81 -27.92 6.17 -5.30
N ALA A 82 -28.01 4.89 -4.91
CA ALA A 82 -29.17 4.06 -5.27
C ALA A 82 -30.47 4.55 -4.60
N ILE A 83 -30.39 4.99 -3.34
CA ILE A 83 -31.56 5.51 -2.62
C ILE A 83 -32.01 6.88 -3.15
N SER A 84 -31.09 7.73 -3.62
CA SER A 84 -31.47 9.07 -4.11
C SER A 84 -32.38 9.01 -5.34
N GLU A 85 -32.21 8.00 -6.20
CA GLU A 85 -33.09 7.77 -7.36
C GLU A 85 -34.54 7.41 -6.96
N GLU A 86 -34.74 6.78 -5.79
CA GLU A 86 -36.09 6.35 -5.34
C GLU A 86 -36.85 7.42 -4.54
N ILE A 87 -36.16 8.35 -3.85
CA ILE A 87 -36.79 9.36 -2.97
C ILE A 87 -37.40 10.54 -3.77
N GLY A 88 -37.10 10.64 -5.06
CA GLY A 88 -37.57 11.68 -5.96
C GLY A 88 -36.41 12.50 -6.53
N GLU A 89 -36.53 12.89 -7.79
CA GLU A 89 -35.51 13.61 -8.53
C GLU A 89 -35.16 14.93 -7.81
N ASN A 90 -33.89 15.04 -7.40
CA ASN A 90 -33.35 16.24 -6.77
C ASN A 90 -32.11 16.65 -7.55
N ASP A 91 -32.30 17.39 -8.66
CA ASP A 91 -31.23 17.78 -9.59
C ASP A 91 -29.95 18.28 -8.91
N VAL A 92 -30.11 19.05 -7.82
CA VAL A 92 -28.97 19.59 -7.05
C VAL A 92 -28.19 18.48 -6.33
N LEU A 93 -28.88 17.51 -5.74
CA LEU A 93 -28.27 16.40 -5.00
C LEU A 93 -27.49 15.47 -5.93
N ASP A 94 -28.05 15.15 -7.09
CA ASP A 94 -27.42 14.26 -8.08
C ASP A 94 -26.14 14.89 -8.65
N ILE A 95 -26.15 16.20 -8.90
CA ILE A 95 -24.96 16.96 -9.28
C ILE A 95 -23.88 16.88 -8.19
N ILE A 96 -24.24 17.05 -6.92
CA ILE A 96 -23.30 16.97 -5.79
C ILE A 96 -22.70 15.57 -5.68
N ILE A 97 -23.52 14.51 -5.77
CA ILE A 97 -23.05 13.12 -5.75
C ILE A 97 -22.08 12.85 -6.90
N GLY A 98 -22.37 13.36 -8.10
CA GLY A 98 -21.49 13.28 -9.25
C GLY A 98 -20.11 13.92 -9.01
N PHE A 99 -20.06 15.11 -8.41
CA PHE A 99 -18.79 15.75 -8.05
C PHE A 99 -18.00 14.96 -7.01
N ILE A 100 -18.67 14.39 -6.00
CA ILE A 100 -18.03 13.54 -4.98
C ILE A 100 -17.43 12.30 -5.63
N PHE A 101 -18.15 11.66 -6.55
CA PHE A 101 -17.68 10.48 -7.27
C PHE A 101 -16.41 10.77 -8.09
N ILE A 102 -16.38 11.90 -8.80
CA ILE A 102 -15.19 12.35 -9.54
C ILE A 102 -14.01 12.59 -8.59
N ALA A 103 -14.24 13.28 -7.47
CA ALA A 103 -13.20 13.53 -6.47
C ALA A 103 -12.64 12.20 -5.90
N MET A 104 -13.50 11.21 -5.67
CA MET A 104 -13.07 9.87 -5.23
C MET A 104 -12.22 9.15 -6.28
N ILE A 105 -12.57 9.24 -7.57
CA ILE A 105 -11.75 8.67 -8.65
C ILE A 105 -10.37 9.31 -8.69
N VAL A 106 -10.29 10.64 -8.57
CA VAL A 106 -9.01 11.36 -8.53
C VAL A 106 -8.18 10.92 -7.31
N PHE A 107 -8.81 10.85 -6.13
CA PHE A 107 -8.13 10.38 -4.93
C PHE A 107 -7.64 8.94 -5.06
N TRP A 108 -8.47 8.05 -5.62
CA TRP A 108 -8.09 6.67 -5.89
C TRP A 108 -6.87 6.58 -6.82
N PHE A 109 -6.83 7.39 -7.88
CA PHE A 109 -5.69 7.42 -8.80
C PHE A 109 -4.39 7.83 -8.08
N ILE A 110 -4.44 8.84 -7.21
CA ILE A 110 -3.28 9.24 -6.38
C ILE A 110 -2.89 8.11 -5.43
N ASP A 111 -3.88 7.47 -4.80
CA ASP A 111 -3.66 6.44 -3.80
C ASP A 111 -2.94 5.21 -4.37
N ILE A 112 -3.13 4.87 -5.65
CA ILE A 112 -2.39 3.80 -6.34
C ILE A 112 -0.87 4.02 -6.23
N PHE A 113 -0.39 5.24 -6.50
CA PHE A 113 1.03 5.56 -6.39
C PHE A 113 1.50 5.61 -4.94
N LEU A 114 0.69 6.17 -4.04
CA LEU A 114 1.01 6.22 -2.61
C LEU A 114 1.10 4.82 -2.01
N CYS A 115 0.26 3.87 -2.45
CA CYS A 115 0.27 2.50 -1.97
C CYS A 115 1.52 1.75 -2.43
N PHE A 116 1.96 1.98 -3.67
CA PHE A 116 3.24 1.46 -4.17
C PHE A 116 4.42 1.96 -3.34
N ILE A 117 4.48 3.26 -3.05
CA ILE A 117 5.54 3.86 -2.22
C ILE A 117 5.49 3.27 -0.80
N ARG A 118 4.30 3.23 -0.19
CA ARG A 118 4.12 2.70 1.17
C ARG A 118 4.52 1.23 1.30
N CYS A 119 4.30 0.41 0.25
CA CYS A 119 4.76 -0.97 0.22
C CYS A 119 6.28 -1.06 0.40
N LYS A 120 7.01 -0.20 -0.33
CA LYS A 120 8.46 -0.14 -0.26
C LYS A 120 8.95 0.35 1.10
N ASP A 121 8.31 1.38 1.64
CA ASP A 121 8.65 1.91 2.97
C ASP A 121 8.47 0.86 4.07
N LYS A 122 7.38 0.08 4.04
CA LYS A 122 7.13 -1.00 5.00
C LYS A 122 8.19 -2.11 4.92
N ASN A 123 8.56 -2.53 3.71
CA ASN A 123 9.65 -3.49 3.55
C ASN A 123 10.96 -2.95 4.12
N TYR A 124 11.29 -1.69 3.82
CA TYR A 124 12.50 -1.05 4.32
C TYR A 124 12.53 -0.99 5.86
N GLN A 125 11.44 -0.55 6.49
CA GLN A 125 11.30 -0.53 7.94
C GLN A 125 11.53 -1.92 8.54
N LYS A 126 10.99 -2.96 7.91
CA LYS A 126 11.12 -4.32 8.43
C LYS A 126 12.52 -4.89 8.27
N ILE A 127 13.22 -4.56 7.19
CA ILE A 127 14.65 -4.89 7.05
C ILE A 127 15.44 -4.19 8.15
N MET A 128 15.20 -2.89 8.38
CA MET A 128 15.93 -2.14 9.40
C MET A 128 15.68 -2.69 10.82
N GLU A 129 14.45 -3.14 11.10
CA GLU A 129 14.13 -3.82 12.36
C GLU A 129 14.94 -5.12 12.54
N ILE A 130 15.02 -5.94 11.49
CA ILE A 130 15.83 -7.18 11.48
C ILE A 130 17.31 -6.83 11.65
N LEU A 131 17.85 -5.86 10.90
CA LEU A 131 19.23 -5.40 11.02
C LEU A 131 19.58 -4.97 12.45
N ASN A 132 18.71 -4.14 13.05
CA ASN A 132 18.89 -3.67 14.42
C ASN A 132 18.79 -4.80 15.45
N TYR A 133 18.02 -5.85 15.18
CA TYR A 133 17.99 -7.04 16.03
C TYR A 133 19.27 -7.86 15.91
N LEU A 134 19.77 -8.06 14.69
CA LEU A 134 20.99 -8.82 14.40
C LEU A 134 22.23 -8.18 15.00
N LYS A 135 22.35 -6.84 14.94
CA LYS A 135 23.47 -6.10 15.53
C LYS A 135 23.50 -6.09 17.06
N ARG A 136 22.36 -6.39 17.69
CA ARG A 136 22.25 -6.46 19.17
C ARG A 136 22.62 -7.83 19.73
N LYS A 137 22.76 -8.84 18.88
CA LYS A 137 23.21 -10.19 19.24
C LYS A 137 24.67 -10.36 18.87
#